data_AF-A0A9P7IAD4-F1
#
_entry.id   AF-A0A9P7IAD4-F1
#
_cell.length_a   1.000
_cell.length_b   1.000
_cell.length_c   1.000
_cell.angle_alpha   90.00
_cell.angle_beta   90.00
_cell.angle_gamma   90.00
#
_symmetry.space_group_name_H-M   'P 1'
#
loop_
_entity.id
_entity.type
_entity.pdbx_description
1 polymer ?
#
loop_
_entity_poly.entity_id
_entity_poly.type
_entity_poly.pdbx_seq_one_letter_code
_entity_poly.pdbx_strand_id
1 'polypeptide(L)'
;MTTKTSNETYGAGTTVDTEFSPPPAECERILRIFAARTPGFTKDEALLSGVHPRTNQVSSRHSSPTCNDIDVNHAGLYPATAALVTIDGVTGPEVIKLPTVPQWDKDRASNSPLVYRGTAIYETADRGVWFQLHGSLDSWKMLALLGISKDLDSEILTNDAAYELIQERVLTYRAREIEQLVVEKGLSGSIVYSPEEWRQTEMGRSLSRHPLVNYKQQAHCAALPHVSFPILEDKRPLAGIKVVELTRIIAGAAAGAALASMGAEVMRVNSSKLKDYTPVQPSSLMAGKTTIDLDLEDPADHKKLMQLFEQADVILQGYRLGSLSRRGFGLEAALELASKRGKGVVYVDENLALMVITQSDLGGSR
;
A
#
# COMPACT_ATOMS: atom_id res chain seq x y z
N MET A 1 0.83 -21.04 -18.42
CA MET A 1 1.61 -19.80 -18.56
C MET A 1 2.84 -20.13 -19.36
N THR A 2 2.88 -19.64 -20.59
CA THR A 2 3.99 -19.86 -21.53
C THR A 2 4.89 -18.64 -21.42
N THR A 3 5.99 -18.74 -20.67
CA THR A 3 6.94 -17.63 -20.49
C THR A 3 7.88 -17.56 -21.69
N LYS A 4 7.96 -16.40 -22.36
CA LYS A 4 9.06 -16.10 -23.28
C LYS A 4 10.08 -15.24 -22.56
N THR A 5 11.35 -15.63 -22.63
CA THR A 5 12.48 -14.79 -22.26
C THR A 5 12.53 -13.61 -23.23
N SER A 6 12.37 -12.38 -22.75
CA SER A 6 12.63 -11.16 -23.53
C SER A 6 13.97 -10.58 -23.08
N ASN A 7 14.80 -10.16 -24.03
CA ASN A 7 16.17 -9.73 -23.74
C ASN A 7 16.30 -8.22 -23.43
N GLU A 8 15.24 -7.40 -23.42
CA GLU A 8 15.45 -5.97 -23.75
C GLU A 8 14.62 -4.94 -22.96
N THR A 9 14.34 -5.10 -21.66
CA THR A 9 13.74 -3.95 -20.92
C THR A 9 14.26 -3.73 -19.50
N TYR A 10 14.50 -4.78 -18.73
CA TYR A 10 14.99 -4.66 -17.35
C TYR A 10 16.34 -5.35 -17.08
N GLY A 11 17.05 -5.76 -18.14
CA GLY A 11 18.33 -6.47 -18.06
C GLY A 11 18.21 -7.97 -18.35
N ALA A 12 19.34 -8.68 -18.28
CA ALA A 12 19.37 -10.13 -18.48
C ALA A 12 18.53 -10.85 -17.39
N GLY A 13 17.76 -11.88 -17.79
CA GLY A 13 16.95 -12.66 -16.85
C GLY A 13 15.51 -12.18 -16.66
N THR A 14 15.05 -11.17 -17.40
CA THR A 14 13.68 -10.66 -17.28
C THR A 14 12.71 -11.45 -18.13
N THR A 15 11.57 -11.81 -17.55
CA THR A 15 10.48 -12.50 -18.25
C THR A 15 9.29 -11.57 -18.41
N VAL A 16 8.62 -11.66 -19.56
CA VAL A 16 7.37 -10.95 -19.80
C VAL A 16 6.26 -11.98 -20.00
N ASP A 17 5.16 -11.80 -19.28
CA ASP A 17 3.94 -12.57 -19.50
C ASP A 17 3.33 -12.13 -20.84
N THR A 18 3.39 -12.99 -21.85
CA THR A 18 2.82 -12.72 -23.18
C THR A 18 1.34 -13.10 -23.30
N GLU A 19 0.83 -13.81 -22.29
CA GLU A 19 -0.57 -14.22 -22.18
C GLU A 19 -1.13 -13.66 -20.87
N PHE A 20 -2.20 -12.88 -20.94
CA PHE A 20 -2.86 -12.32 -19.77
C PHE A 20 -4.38 -12.50 -19.86
N SER A 21 -5.02 -12.75 -18.71
CA SER A 21 -6.47 -12.73 -18.59
C SER A 21 -6.99 -11.31 -18.86
N PRO A 22 -8.05 -11.11 -19.67
CA PRO A 22 -8.68 -9.80 -19.79
C PRO A 22 -9.09 -9.25 -18.42
N PRO A 23 -8.92 -7.94 -18.16
CA PRO A 23 -9.20 -7.36 -16.84
C PRO A 23 -10.59 -7.72 -16.26
N PRO A 24 -11.69 -7.74 -17.06
CA PRO A 24 -12.98 -8.17 -16.53
C PRO A 24 -12.99 -9.58 -15.95
N ALA A 25 -12.47 -10.54 -16.71
CA ALA A 25 -12.42 -11.95 -16.31
C ALA A 25 -11.53 -12.14 -15.08
N GLU A 26 -10.44 -11.37 -15.01
CA GLU A 26 -9.52 -11.42 -13.89
C GLU A 26 -10.12 -10.80 -12.62
N CYS A 27 -10.81 -9.66 -12.73
CA CYS A 27 -11.55 -9.06 -11.62
C CYS A 27 -12.60 -10.01 -11.05
N GLU A 28 -13.35 -10.69 -11.93
CA GLU A 28 -14.38 -11.66 -11.53
C GLU A 28 -13.76 -12.86 -10.81
N ARG A 29 -12.64 -13.38 -11.34
CA ARG A 29 -11.88 -14.48 -10.73
C ARG A 29 -11.34 -14.09 -9.34
N ILE A 30 -10.75 -12.91 -9.22
CA ILE A 30 -10.20 -12.39 -7.97
C ILE A 30 -11.31 -12.16 -6.94
N LEU A 31 -12.46 -11.59 -7.33
CA LEU A 31 -13.61 -11.39 -6.45
C LEU A 31 -14.09 -12.71 -5.85
N ARG A 32 -14.21 -13.76 -6.67
CA ARG A 32 -14.58 -15.09 -6.17
C ARG A 32 -13.51 -15.72 -5.28
N ILE A 33 -12.23 -15.47 -5.54
CA ILE A 33 -11.15 -15.89 -4.65
C ILE A 33 -11.25 -15.20 -3.29
N PHE A 34 -11.50 -13.88 -3.27
CA PHE A 34 -11.75 -13.15 -2.02
C PHE A 34 -12.94 -13.75 -1.28
N ALA A 35 -14.09 -13.92 -1.95
CA ALA A 35 -15.28 -14.49 -1.33
C ALA A 35 -15.06 -15.92 -0.77
N ALA A 36 -14.33 -16.75 -1.51
CA ALA A 36 -14.05 -18.13 -1.08
C ALA A 36 -13.05 -18.20 0.09
N ARG A 37 -12.09 -17.27 0.16
CA ARG A 37 -10.98 -17.31 1.12
C ARG A 37 -11.10 -16.36 2.31
N THR A 38 -12.04 -15.42 2.29
CA THR A 38 -12.23 -14.43 3.37
C THR A 38 -13.38 -14.87 4.28
N PRO A 39 -13.13 -15.21 5.56
CA PRO A 39 -14.18 -15.51 6.53
C PRO A 39 -15.18 -14.35 6.67
N GLY A 40 -16.47 -14.66 6.73
CA GLY A 40 -17.54 -13.65 6.86
C GLY A 40 -17.90 -12.89 5.57
N PHE A 41 -17.16 -13.09 4.47
CA PHE A 41 -17.54 -12.55 3.17
C PHE A 41 -18.71 -13.36 2.58
N THR A 42 -19.60 -12.69 1.83
CA THR A 42 -20.74 -13.37 1.20
C THR A 42 -20.28 -14.43 0.21
N LYS A 43 -20.94 -15.60 0.24
CA LYS A 43 -20.75 -16.69 -0.74
C LYS A 43 -21.94 -16.82 -1.69
N ASP A 44 -22.88 -15.89 -1.60
CA ASP A 44 -24.05 -15.87 -2.46
C ASP A 44 -23.64 -15.47 -3.87
N GLU A 45 -23.68 -16.42 -4.81
CA GLU A 45 -23.37 -16.17 -6.20
C GLU A 45 -24.33 -15.16 -6.84
N ALA A 46 -25.56 -14.98 -6.35
CA ALA A 46 -26.45 -13.93 -6.85
C ALA A 46 -25.90 -12.53 -6.53
N LEU A 47 -25.30 -12.35 -5.34
CA LEU A 47 -24.66 -11.09 -4.95
C LEU A 47 -23.29 -10.90 -5.63
N LEU A 48 -22.49 -11.96 -5.72
CA LEU A 48 -21.17 -11.90 -6.38
C LEU A 48 -21.31 -11.66 -7.88
N SER A 49 -22.28 -12.32 -8.53
CA SER A 49 -22.57 -12.13 -9.95
C SER A 49 -23.21 -10.78 -10.24
N GLY A 50 -23.85 -10.12 -9.28
CA GLY A 50 -24.42 -8.77 -9.44
C GLY A 50 -23.40 -7.64 -9.67
N VAL A 51 -22.09 -7.92 -9.55
CA VAL A 51 -21.00 -7.01 -9.92
C VAL A 51 -20.50 -7.37 -11.31
N HIS A 52 -20.56 -6.44 -12.26
CA HIS A 52 -20.26 -6.71 -13.67
C HIS A 52 -19.08 -5.86 -14.13
N PRO A 53 -17.85 -6.41 -14.17
CA PRO A 53 -16.71 -5.75 -14.79
C PRO A 53 -16.93 -5.69 -16.31
N ARG A 54 -16.91 -4.50 -16.94
CA ARG A 54 -17.07 -4.34 -18.40
C ARG A 54 -16.02 -3.41 -18.98
N THR A 55 -15.61 -3.65 -20.22
CA THR A 55 -14.76 -2.74 -21.00
C THR A 55 -15.63 -1.91 -21.95
N ASN A 56 -15.59 -0.56 -21.86
CA ASN A 56 -16.18 0.44 -22.78
C ASN A 56 -17.22 -0.08 -23.80
N GLN A 57 -18.37 -0.55 -23.31
CA GLN A 57 -19.60 -0.55 -24.10
C GLN A 57 -20.49 0.55 -23.57
N VAL A 58 -20.71 1.58 -24.39
CA VAL A 58 -21.78 2.56 -24.20
C VAL A 58 -23.09 1.77 -24.21
N SER A 59 -23.78 1.69 -23.07
CA SER A 59 -25.09 1.06 -23.00
C SER A 59 -26.08 1.98 -22.31
N SER A 60 -27.19 2.16 -23.02
CA SER A 60 -28.44 2.80 -22.60
C SER A 60 -28.85 2.40 -21.19
N ARG A 61 -29.12 3.42 -20.37
CA ARG A 61 -29.69 3.31 -19.02
C ARG A 61 -31.00 2.55 -19.08
N HIS A 62 -31.06 1.32 -18.57
CA HIS A 62 -32.29 0.69 -18.11
C HIS A 62 -32.05 0.15 -16.70
N SER A 63 -32.71 0.80 -15.75
CA SER A 63 -32.65 0.56 -14.31
C SER A 63 -33.57 -0.59 -13.89
N SER A 64 -33.00 -1.61 -13.26
CA SER A 64 -33.68 -2.54 -12.34
C SER A 64 -32.67 -2.98 -11.25
N PRO A 65 -33.10 -3.52 -10.09
CA PRO A 65 -32.40 -3.34 -8.83
C PRO A 65 -31.04 -4.06 -8.77
N THR A 66 -30.03 -3.32 -8.31
CA THR A 66 -28.71 -3.76 -7.85
C THR A 66 -27.75 -4.41 -8.86
N CYS A 67 -27.79 -4.03 -10.14
CA CYS A 67 -26.66 -4.31 -11.04
C CYS A 67 -25.61 -3.20 -10.91
N ASN A 68 -24.44 -3.51 -10.35
CA ASN A 68 -23.32 -2.56 -10.23
C ASN A 68 -22.34 -2.82 -11.38
N ASP A 69 -22.46 -2.03 -12.44
CA ASP A 69 -21.54 -2.07 -13.57
C ASP A 69 -20.26 -1.31 -13.25
N ILE A 70 -19.12 -2.00 -13.35
CA ILE A 70 -17.80 -1.41 -13.16
C ILE A 70 -17.13 -1.31 -14.53
N ASP A 71 -16.97 -0.08 -15.02
CA ASP A 71 -16.16 0.18 -16.20
C ASP A 71 -14.67 0.02 -15.84
N VAL A 72 -14.10 -1.13 -16.20
CA VAL A 72 -12.72 -1.46 -15.86
C VAL A 72 -11.70 -0.63 -16.66
N ASN A 73 -12.10 -0.06 -17.80
CA ASN A 73 -11.23 0.84 -18.55
C ASN A 73 -11.12 2.16 -17.82
N HIS A 74 -12.25 2.70 -17.37
CA HIS A 74 -12.26 3.92 -16.55
C HIS A 74 -11.56 3.69 -15.20
N ALA A 75 -11.85 2.57 -14.51
CA ALA A 75 -11.15 2.21 -13.29
C ALA A 75 -9.63 2.05 -13.53
N GLY A 76 -9.23 1.51 -14.68
CA GLY A 76 -7.84 1.39 -15.09
C GLY A 76 -7.14 2.74 -15.35
N LEU A 77 -7.88 3.83 -15.57
CA LEU A 77 -7.33 5.19 -15.63
C LEU A 77 -7.06 5.79 -14.24
N TYR A 78 -7.41 5.08 -13.16
CA TYR A 78 -7.16 5.53 -11.79
C TYR A 78 -5.72 6.02 -11.55
N PRO A 79 -4.65 5.30 -11.97
CA PRO A 79 -3.28 5.79 -11.80
C PRO A 79 -3.00 7.08 -12.57
N ALA A 80 -3.69 7.32 -13.69
CA ALA A 80 -3.55 8.56 -14.47
C ALA A 80 -4.14 9.78 -13.75
N THR A 81 -4.97 9.58 -12.71
CA THR A 81 -5.49 10.70 -11.90
C THR A 81 -4.37 11.51 -11.25
N ALA A 82 -3.21 10.92 -10.98
CA ALA A 82 -2.02 11.63 -10.51
C ALA A 82 -1.54 12.72 -11.49
N ALA A 83 -1.72 12.52 -12.80
CA ALA A 83 -1.36 13.50 -13.83
C ALA A 83 -2.41 14.62 -13.97
N LEU A 84 -3.60 14.44 -13.40
CA LEU A 84 -4.72 15.40 -13.45
C LEU A 84 -4.80 16.29 -12.20
N VAL A 85 -3.86 16.12 -11.29
CA VAL A 85 -3.81 16.87 -10.03
C VAL A 85 -3.36 18.29 -10.28
N THR A 86 -3.95 19.23 -9.53
CA THR A 86 -3.50 20.62 -9.46
C THR A 86 -3.12 20.94 -8.02
N ILE A 87 -1.87 21.36 -7.79
CA ILE A 87 -1.36 21.87 -6.51
C ILE A 87 -1.02 23.34 -6.69
N ASP A 88 -1.60 24.22 -5.88
CA ASP A 88 -1.34 25.68 -5.92
C ASP A 88 -1.49 26.28 -7.34
N GLY A 89 -2.45 25.75 -8.12
CA GLY A 89 -2.68 26.17 -9.52
C GLY A 89 -1.73 25.55 -10.55
N VAL A 90 -0.76 24.75 -10.14
CA VAL A 90 0.18 24.03 -11.02
C VAL A 90 -0.30 22.60 -11.24
N THR A 91 -0.26 22.14 -12.48
CA THR A 91 -0.74 20.80 -12.86
C THR A 91 0.32 19.98 -13.61
N GLY A 92 0.11 18.67 -13.66
CA GLY A 92 0.95 17.75 -14.41
C GLY A 92 2.40 17.69 -13.90
N PRO A 93 3.38 17.47 -14.79
CA PRO A 93 4.78 17.30 -14.41
C PRO A 93 5.40 18.49 -13.67
N GLU A 94 4.87 19.71 -13.85
CA GLU A 94 5.43 20.91 -13.23
C GLU A 94 5.23 20.94 -11.70
N VAL A 95 4.28 20.16 -11.18
CA VAL A 95 4.05 20.01 -9.73
C VAL A 95 5.34 19.65 -9.00
N ILE A 96 6.20 18.81 -9.59
CA ILE A 96 7.44 18.37 -8.94
C ILE A 96 8.41 19.52 -8.63
N LYS A 97 8.33 20.62 -9.38
CA LYS A 97 9.20 21.79 -9.22
C LYS A 97 8.76 22.70 -8.09
N LEU A 98 7.57 22.49 -7.53
CA LEU A 98 7.05 23.33 -6.46
C LEU A 98 7.99 23.31 -5.23
N PRO A 99 8.14 24.44 -4.51
CA PRO A 99 8.94 24.51 -3.30
C PRO A 99 8.43 23.58 -2.19
N THR A 100 7.11 23.36 -2.17
CA THR A 100 6.40 22.51 -1.21
C THR A 100 6.64 21.02 -1.45
N VAL A 101 7.11 20.62 -2.63
CA VAL A 101 7.47 19.23 -2.91
C VAL A 101 8.84 18.89 -2.31
N PRO A 102 8.93 17.86 -1.44
CA PRO A 102 10.18 17.46 -0.81
C PRO A 102 11.26 16.99 -1.78
N GLN A 103 12.53 17.06 -1.36
CA GLN A 103 13.67 16.70 -2.22
C GLN A 103 13.67 15.22 -2.65
N TRP A 104 13.20 14.29 -1.82
CA TRP A 104 13.15 12.88 -2.20
C TRP A 104 12.21 12.61 -3.38
N ASP A 105 11.10 13.34 -3.48
CA ASP A 105 10.18 13.24 -4.61
C ASP A 105 10.80 13.82 -5.88
N LYS A 106 11.55 14.93 -5.74
CA LYS A 106 12.31 15.55 -6.84
C LYS A 106 13.41 14.62 -7.35
N ASP A 107 14.15 14.00 -6.44
CA ASP A 107 15.18 13.03 -6.78
C ASP A 107 14.56 11.84 -7.51
N ARG A 108 13.46 11.27 -7.01
CA ARG A 108 12.76 10.14 -7.66
C ARG A 108 12.25 10.49 -9.06
N ALA A 109 11.77 11.71 -9.26
CA ALA A 109 11.30 12.20 -10.54
C ALA A 109 12.42 12.78 -11.42
N SER A 110 13.67 12.72 -10.98
CA SER A 110 14.80 13.11 -11.81
C SER A 110 14.96 12.14 -12.97
N ASN A 111 15.47 12.64 -14.09
CA ASN A 111 15.89 11.79 -15.21
C ASN A 111 17.26 11.12 -14.94
N SER A 112 17.68 10.99 -13.67
CA SER A 112 18.94 10.36 -13.30
C SER A 112 18.87 8.85 -13.57
N PRO A 113 19.75 8.31 -14.42
CA PRO A 113 19.83 6.87 -14.66
C PRO A 113 20.22 6.09 -13.41
N LEU A 114 21.09 6.64 -12.55
CA LEU A 114 21.49 6.02 -11.29
C LEU A 114 20.30 5.94 -10.32
N VAL A 115 19.54 7.01 -10.16
CA VAL A 115 18.34 7.01 -9.32
C VAL A 115 17.29 6.03 -9.84
N TYR A 116 17.08 6.01 -11.16
CA TYR A 116 16.18 5.07 -11.82
C TYR A 116 16.59 3.62 -11.56
N ARG A 117 17.87 3.30 -11.76
CA ARG A 117 18.44 1.96 -11.56
C ARG A 117 18.66 1.60 -10.08
N GLY A 118 18.59 2.55 -9.15
CA GLY A 118 18.51 2.28 -7.71
C GLY A 118 17.30 1.42 -7.30
N THR A 119 16.34 1.20 -8.20
CA THR A 119 15.28 0.18 -8.08
C THR A 119 15.31 -0.75 -9.30
N ALA A 120 16.06 -1.83 -9.22
CA ALA A 120 16.16 -2.85 -10.27
C ALA A 120 16.65 -4.19 -9.69
N ILE A 121 16.74 -5.21 -10.56
CA ILE A 121 17.15 -6.56 -10.20
C ILE A 121 18.56 -6.82 -10.76
N TYR A 122 19.43 -7.35 -9.91
CA TYR A 122 20.86 -7.55 -10.18
C TYR A 122 21.30 -8.94 -9.76
N GLU A 123 22.22 -9.54 -10.50
CA GLU A 123 22.82 -10.82 -10.11
C GLU A 123 23.80 -10.58 -8.96
N THR A 124 23.80 -11.48 -7.97
CA THR A 124 24.69 -11.42 -6.81
C THR A 124 25.96 -12.25 -7.04
N ALA A 125 26.89 -12.25 -6.10
CA ALA A 125 28.04 -13.15 -6.12
C ALA A 125 27.65 -14.65 -6.10
N ASP A 126 26.47 -14.96 -5.55
CA ASP A 126 25.89 -16.31 -5.63
C ASP A 126 25.29 -16.50 -7.03
N ARG A 127 26.02 -17.20 -7.91
CA ARG A 127 25.65 -17.36 -9.32
C ARG A 127 24.22 -17.85 -9.50
N GLY A 128 23.45 -17.16 -10.34
CA GLY A 128 22.03 -17.45 -10.59
C GLY A 128 21.07 -16.97 -9.50
N VAL A 129 21.57 -16.36 -8.42
CA VAL A 129 20.76 -15.72 -7.38
C VAL A 129 20.76 -14.23 -7.62
N TRP A 130 19.55 -13.67 -7.71
CA TRP A 130 19.33 -12.26 -8.00
C TRP A 130 18.80 -11.53 -6.77
N PHE A 131 19.12 -10.25 -6.68
CA PHE A 131 18.66 -9.36 -5.62
C PHE A 131 17.95 -8.15 -6.22
N GLN A 132 16.76 -7.86 -5.70
CA GLN A 132 16.02 -6.66 -6.04
C GLN A 132 16.42 -5.54 -5.08
N LEU A 133 17.09 -4.52 -5.61
CA LEU A 133 17.22 -3.24 -4.90
C LEU A 133 15.89 -2.51 -4.96
N HIS A 134 15.46 -1.93 -3.84
CA HIS A 134 14.27 -1.08 -3.80
C HIS A 134 14.60 0.26 -3.14
N GLY A 135 15.26 1.12 -3.91
CA GLY A 135 15.68 2.46 -3.49
C GLY A 135 14.66 3.58 -3.74
N SER A 136 13.47 3.31 -4.28
CA SER A 136 12.55 4.33 -4.83
C SER A 136 12.25 5.56 -3.95
N LEU A 137 12.27 5.43 -2.62
CA LEU A 137 12.08 6.55 -1.68
C LEU A 137 13.40 7.13 -1.14
N ASP A 138 14.53 6.48 -1.37
CA ASP A 138 15.85 6.84 -0.83
C ASP A 138 17.01 6.37 -1.72
N SER A 139 16.94 6.63 -3.03
CA SER A 139 17.83 5.99 -4.00
C SER A 139 19.29 6.30 -3.74
N TRP A 140 19.63 7.54 -3.36
CA TRP A 140 21.01 7.90 -3.05
C TRP A 140 21.57 7.20 -1.81
N LYS A 141 20.73 6.91 -0.80
CA LYS A 141 21.18 6.12 0.35
C LYS A 141 21.38 4.64 -0.02
N MET A 142 20.55 4.11 -0.92
CA MET A 142 20.74 2.77 -1.50
C MET A 142 22.03 2.69 -2.31
N LEU A 143 22.28 3.66 -3.19
CA LEU A 143 23.48 3.71 -4.02
C LEU A 143 24.75 3.87 -3.16
N ALA A 144 24.69 4.71 -2.12
CA ALA A 144 25.81 4.88 -1.19
C ALA A 144 26.18 3.59 -0.43
N LEU A 145 25.21 2.70 -0.16
CA LEU A 145 25.47 1.38 0.43
C LEU A 145 26.35 0.52 -0.49
N LEU A 146 26.25 0.73 -1.80
CA LEU A 146 27.07 0.09 -2.83
C LEU A 146 28.34 0.88 -3.18
N GLY A 147 28.66 1.94 -2.43
CA GLY A 147 29.80 2.82 -2.70
C GLY A 147 29.63 3.71 -3.93
N ILE A 148 28.39 3.94 -4.38
CA ILE A 148 28.08 4.83 -5.50
C ILE A 148 27.64 6.18 -4.94
N SER A 149 28.41 7.21 -5.25
CA SER A 149 28.18 8.58 -4.79
C SER A 149 27.50 9.44 -5.86
N LYS A 150 26.93 10.58 -5.44
CA LYS A 150 26.09 11.45 -6.28
C LYS A 150 26.87 12.23 -7.34
N ASP A 151 28.18 12.40 -7.18
CA ASP A 151 29.07 12.99 -8.18
C ASP A 151 29.10 12.20 -9.50
N LEU A 152 28.92 10.88 -9.43
CA LEU A 152 28.82 10.04 -10.62
C LEU A 152 27.55 10.29 -11.45
N ASP A 153 26.56 11.00 -10.91
CA ASP A 153 25.30 11.28 -11.62
C ASP A 153 25.50 12.15 -12.87
N SER A 154 26.50 13.05 -12.84
CA SER A 154 26.86 13.85 -14.02
C SER A 154 27.69 13.09 -15.06
N GLU A 155 28.19 11.90 -14.71
CA GLU A 155 29.04 11.08 -15.58
C GLU A 155 28.27 9.91 -16.20
N ILE A 156 27.35 9.32 -15.44
CA ILE A 156 26.56 8.16 -15.84
C ILE A 156 25.23 8.61 -16.45
N LEU A 157 25.24 8.82 -17.77
CA LEU A 157 24.15 9.47 -18.50
C LEU A 157 23.14 8.52 -19.14
N THR A 158 23.34 7.20 -19.04
CA THR A 158 22.42 6.20 -19.62
C THR A 158 22.00 5.14 -18.60
N ASN A 159 20.79 4.60 -18.79
CA ASN A 159 20.24 3.54 -17.94
C ASN A 159 21.07 2.25 -18.00
N ASP A 160 21.75 2.00 -19.11
CA ASP A 160 22.58 0.80 -19.29
C ASP A 160 23.91 0.96 -18.55
N ALA A 161 24.59 2.11 -18.69
CA ALA A 161 25.80 2.39 -17.93
C ALA A 161 25.55 2.40 -16.41
N ALA A 162 24.41 2.94 -15.97
CA ALA A 162 23.99 2.87 -14.58
C ALA A 162 23.73 1.44 -14.11
N TYR A 163 23.11 0.61 -14.97
CA TYR A 163 22.88 -0.79 -14.65
C TYR A 163 24.20 -1.55 -14.51
N GLU A 164 25.13 -1.39 -15.46
CA GLU A 164 26.44 -2.03 -15.44
C GLU A 164 27.24 -1.68 -14.19
N LEU A 165 27.29 -0.38 -13.83
CA LEU A 165 27.98 0.07 -12.62
C LEU A 165 27.36 -0.54 -11.35
N ILE A 166 26.03 -0.52 -11.22
CA ILE A 166 25.37 -1.07 -10.04
C ILE A 166 25.53 -2.60 -10.01
N GLN A 167 25.42 -3.27 -11.14
CA GLN A 167 25.64 -4.72 -11.29
C GLN A 167 27.06 -5.09 -10.84
N GLU A 168 28.09 -4.35 -11.25
CA GLU A 168 29.47 -4.55 -10.81
C GLU A 168 29.59 -4.49 -9.29
N ARG A 169 28.91 -3.52 -8.64
CA ARG A 169 28.91 -3.41 -7.17
C ARG A 169 28.15 -4.55 -6.50
N VAL A 170 26.96 -4.91 -7.00
CA VAL A 170 26.14 -5.98 -6.42
C VAL A 170 26.81 -7.35 -6.53
N LEU A 171 27.58 -7.61 -7.60
CA LEU A 171 28.36 -8.85 -7.78
C LEU A 171 29.43 -9.07 -6.70
N THR A 172 29.77 -8.04 -5.92
CA THR A 172 30.73 -8.17 -4.81
C THR A 172 30.11 -8.72 -3.53
N TYR A 173 28.77 -8.85 -3.47
CA TYR A 173 28.03 -9.32 -2.31
C TYR A 173 27.32 -10.64 -2.59
N ARG A 174 27.36 -11.57 -1.64
CA ARG A 174 26.44 -12.71 -1.62
C ARG A 174 25.02 -12.23 -1.32
N ALA A 175 24.02 -12.99 -1.73
CA ALA A 175 22.62 -12.61 -1.64
C ALA A 175 22.19 -12.31 -0.19
N ARG A 176 22.66 -13.11 0.78
CA ARG A 176 22.37 -12.89 2.21
C ARG A 176 23.15 -11.72 2.82
N GLU A 177 24.34 -11.42 2.31
CA GLU A 177 25.17 -10.30 2.80
C GLU A 177 24.53 -8.96 2.45
N ILE A 178 24.11 -8.79 1.19
CA ILE A 178 23.43 -7.57 0.76
C ILE A 178 22.03 -7.43 1.41
N GLU A 179 21.30 -8.53 1.58
CA GLU A 179 20.01 -8.52 2.30
C GLU A 179 20.18 -8.02 3.74
N GLN A 180 21.15 -8.56 4.48
CA GLN A 180 21.50 -8.13 5.83
C GLN A 180 21.88 -6.65 5.86
N LEU A 181 22.75 -6.21 4.94
CA LEU A 181 23.24 -4.84 4.88
C LEU A 181 22.11 -3.82 4.62
N VAL A 182 21.19 -4.15 3.71
CA VAL A 182 20.00 -3.34 3.41
C VAL A 182 19.11 -3.21 4.66
N VAL A 183 18.86 -4.33 5.36
CA VAL A 183 18.06 -4.33 6.61
C VAL A 183 18.70 -3.48 7.70
N GLU A 184 20.01 -3.63 7.93
CA GLU A 184 20.76 -2.87 8.94
C GLU A 184 20.75 -1.36 8.69
N LYS A 185 20.73 -0.94 7.42
CA LYS A 185 20.64 0.48 7.05
C LYS A 185 19.21 1.01 7.00
N GLY A 186 18.22 0.17 7.30
CA GLY A 186 16.80 0.52 7.26
C GLY A 186 16.30 0.80 5.85
N LEU A 187 16.87 0.14 4.85
CA LEU A 187 16.50 0.22 3.45
C LEU A 187 15.62 -0.99 3.05
N SER A 188 15.15 -1.01 1.80
CA SER A 188 14.31 -2.08 1.25
C SER A 188 15.00 -2.79 0.10
N GLY A 189 14.91 -4.11 0.09
CA GLY A 189 15.44 -4.98 -0.94
C GLY A 189 15.22 -6.44 -0.55
N SER A 190 15.26 -7.34 -1.52
CA SER A 190 14.98 -8.75 -1.27
C SER A 190 15.67 -9.65 -2.29
N ILE A 191 16.03 -10.85 -1.84
CA ILE A 191 16.41 -11.93 -2.75
C ILE A 191 15.22 -12.26 -3.66
N VAL A 192 15.48 -12.42 -4.94
CA VAL A 192 14.49 -12.82 -5.94
C VAL A 192 14.37 -14.34 -5.93
N TYR A 193 13.16 -14.82 -5.69
CA TYR A 193 12.84 -16.24 -5.67
C TYR A 193 11.94 -16.59 -6.84
N SER A 194 12.13 -17.76 -7.43
CA SER A 194 11.07 -18.36 -8.26
C SER A 194 9.82 -18.62 -7.42
N PRO A 195 8.63 -18.78 -8.04
CA PRO A 195 7.42 -19.09 -7.30
C PRO A 195 7.53 -20.35 -6.42
N GLU A 196 8.29 -21.36 -6.85
CA GLU A 196 8.51 -22.58 -6.05
C GLU A 196 9.43 -22.31 -4.87
N GLU A 197 10.57 -21.66 -5.07
CA GLU A 197 11.48 -21.32 -3.98
C GLU A 197 10.82 -20.40 -2.96
N TRP A 198 10.02 -19.41 -3.41
CA TRP A 198 9.25 -18.52 -2.54
C TRP A 198 8.34 -19.32 -1.60
N ARG A 199 7.60 -20.30 -2.14
CA ARG A 199 6.73 -21.18 -1.34
C ARG A 199 7.48 -21.99 -0.29
N GLN A 200 8.78 -22.23 -0.48
CA GLN A 200 9.63 -22.94 0.48
C GLN A 200 10.24 -22.02 1.55
N THR A 201 10.18 -20.69 1.37
CA THR A 201 10.65 -19.75 2.41
C THR A 201 9.77 -19.80 3.67
N GLU A 202 10.30 -19.35 4.80
CA GLU A 202 9.51 -19.21 6.04
C GLU A 202 8.28 -18.30 5.81
N MET A 203 8.47 -17.17 5.12
CA MET A 203 7.39 -16.25 4.82
C MET A 203 6.33 -16.89 3.90
N GLY A 204 6.74 -17.53 2.81
CA GLY A 204 5.82 -18.22 1.90
C GLY A 204 5.01 -19.33 2.59
N ARG A 205 5.66 -20.14 3.44
CA ARG A 205 4.98 -21.19 4.23
C ARG A 205 4.10 -20.64 5.34
N SER A 206 4.44 -19.48 5.92
CA SER A 206 3.61 -18.80 6.90
C SER A 206 2.35 -18.27 6.24
N LEU A 207 2.51 -17.50 5.15
CA LEU A 207 1.40 -16.88 4.42
C LEU A 207 0.44 -17.91 3.80
N SER A 208 0.93 -19.08 3.38
CA SER A 208 0.05 -20.14 2.86
C SER A 208 -0.93 -20.71 3.90
N ARG A 209 -0.69 -20.48 5.20
CA ARG A 209 -1.59 -20.88 6.29
C ARG A 209 -2.65 -19.83 6.62
N HIS A 210 -2.50 -18.62 6.08
CA HIS A 210 -3.42 -17.52 6.35
C HIS A 210 -4.39 -17.31 5.18
N PRO A 211 -5.65 -16.92 5.47
CA PRO A 211 -6.53 -16.40 4.43
C PRO A 211 -5.96 -15.09 3.86
N LEU A 212 -6.41 -14.72 2.66
CA LEU A 212 -5.94 -13.51 1.98
C LEU A 212 -6.24 -12.24 2.78
N VAL A 213 -7.40 -12.21 3.45
CA VAL A 213 -7.75 -11.23 4.48
C VAL A 213 -7.96 -12.00 5.77
N ASN A 214 -7.14 -11.72 6.77
CA ASN A 214 -7.27 -12.33 8.08
C ASN A 214 -8.21 -11.48 8.95
N TYR A 215 -9.09 -12.14 9.70
CA TYR A 215 -9.99 -11.50 10.65
C TYR A 215 -9.85 -12.17 12.02
N LYS A 216 -9.58 -11.38 13.06
CA LYS A 216 -9.54 -11.88 14.44
C LYS A 216 -10.36 -11.00 15.36
N GLN A 217 -11.38 -11.60 15.97
CA GLN A 217 -12.11 -11.00 17.08
C GLN A 217 -11.25 -11.08 18.36
N GLN A 218 -11.20 -9.99 19.12
CA GLN A 218 -10.42 -9.91 20.36
C GLN A 218 -11.34 -10.14 21.56
N ALA A 219 -11.16 -11.28 22.22
CA ALA A 219 -11.94 -11.71 23.38
C ALA A 219 -11.38 -11.20 24.73
N HIS A 220 -10.23 -10.52 24.73
CA HIS A 220 -9.55 -10.03 25.93
C HIS A 220 -9.96 -8.61 26.35
N CYS A 221 -11.00 -8.05 25.73
CA CYS A 221 -11.64 -6.81 26.16
C CYS A 221 -13.06 -7.10 26.67
N ALA A 222 -13.61 -6.18 27.48
CA ALA A 222 -15.01 -6.28 27.91
C ALA A 222 -15.91 -6.37 26.68
N ALA A 223 -16.91 -7.26 26.70
CA ALA A 223 -17.91 -7.32 25.63
C ALA A 223 -18.62 -5.97 25.55
N LEU A 224 -18.43 -5.26 24.44
CA LEU A 224 -19.01 -3.93 24.25
C LEU A 224 -20.35 -4.05 23.53
N PRO A 225 -21.37 -3.27 23.93
CA PRO A 225 -22.67 -3.31 23.27
C PRO A 225 -22.55 -2.83 21.82
N HIS A 226 -23.43 -3.34 20.96
CA HIS A 226 -23.59 -2.79 19.61
C HIS A 226 -23.98 -1.31 19.70
N VAL A 227 -23.26 -0.47 18.95
CA VAL A 227 -23.58 0.95 18.82
C VAL A 227 -24.26 1.15 17.48
N SER A 228 -25.53 1.55 17.50
CA SER A 228 -26.27 1.91 16.28
C SER A 228 -25.58 3.07 15.57
N PHE A 229 -25.52 3.00 14.24
CA PHE A 229 -25.05 4.13 13.45
C PHE A 229 -25.95 5.35 13.64
N PRO A 230 -25.38 6.57 13.65
CA PRO A 230 -26.18 7.78 13.73
C PRO A 230 -27.12 7.88 12.53
N ILE A 231 -28.35 8.36 12.76
CA ILE A 231 -29.26 8.68 11.67
C ILE A 231 -28.80 9.99 11.06
N LEU A 232 -28.23 9.92 9.85
CA LEU A 232 -27.71 11.06 9.12
C LEU A 232 -28.50 11.29 7.82
N GLU A 233 -28.42 12.52 7.31
CA GLU A 233 -28.94 12.83 5.97
C GLU A 233 -28.14 12.10 4.89
N ASP A 234 -26.82 12.00 5.07
CA ASP A 234 -25.94 11.21 4.22
C ASP A 234 -26.33 9.72 4.26
N LYS A 235 -26.66 9.17 3.08
CA LYS A 235 -27.13 7.78 2.92
C LYS A 235 -26.01 6.82 2.52
N ARG A 236 -24.77 7.27 2.42
CA ARG A 236 -23.63 6.41 2.13
C ARG A 236 -23.39 5.44 3.30
N PRO A 237 -22.91 4.21 3.03
CA PRO A 237 -22.94 3.12 4.01
C PRO A 237 -22.04 3.31 5.23
N LEU A 238 -21.03 4.17 5.17
CA LEU A 238 -20.12 4.49 6.27
C LEU A 238 -20.32 5.92 6.80
N ALA A 239 -21.45 6.57 6.49
CA ALA A 239 -21.77 7.88 7.03
C ALA A 239 -21.71 7.86 8.57
N GLY A 240 -20.92 8.78 9.15
CA GLY A 240 -20.74 8.91 10.60
C GLY A 240 -19.67 7.99 11.21
N ILE A 241 -18.98 7.18 10.40
CA ILE A 241 -17.81 6.40 10.82
C ILE A 241 -16.57 7.27 10.82
N LYS A 242 -15.82 7.28 11.93
CA LYS A 242 -14.54 7.99 12.03
C LYS A 242 -13.36 7.04 11.80
N VAL A 243 -12.48 7.37 10.88
CA VAL A 243 -11.30 6.58 10.52
C VAL A 243 -10.04 7.39 10.82
N VAL A 244 -9.13 6.80 11.58
CA VAL A 244 -7.75 7.31 11.72
C VAL A 244 -6.84 6.49 10.81
N GLU A 245 -6.30 7.13 9.79
CA GLU A 245 -5.42 6.51 8.78
C GLU A 245 -3.96 6.89 9.03
N LEU A 246 -3.15 5.91 9.40
CA LEU A 246 -1.70 5.96 9.62
C LEU A 246 -0.99 5.15 8.53
N THR A 247 -1.25 5.50 7.27
CA THR A 247 -0.68 4.81 6.10
C THR A 247 0.03 5.78 5.15
N ARG A 248 0.90 5.25 4.30
CA ARG A 248 1.68 6.01 3.32
C ARG A 248 1.64 5.32 1.96
N ILE A 249 2.05 6.05 0.93
CA ILE A 249 2.19 5.54 -0.44
C ILE A 249 0.83 5.20 -1.08
N ILE A 250 0.51 3.91 -1.30
CA ILE A 250 -0.59 3.53 -2.22
C ILE A 250 -1.62 2.64 -1.53
N ALA A 251 -1.25 1.47 -1.01
CA ALA A 251 -2.22 0.45 -0.58
C ALA A 251 -3.15 0.94 0.52
N GLY A 252 -2.60 1.39 1.66
CA GLY A 252 -3.39 1.95 2.76
C GLY A 252 -4.13 3.23 2.37
N ALA A 253 -3.51 4.09 1.56
CA ALA A 253 -4.15 5.31 1.07
C ALA A 253 -5.37 5.00 0.18
N ALA A 254 -5.30 3.97 -0.67
CA ALA A 254 -6.43 3.54 -1.48
C ALA A 254 -7.59 3.02 -0.60
N ALA A 255 -7.27 2.25 0.46
CA ALA A 255 -8.27 1.79 1.42
C ALA A 255 -8.97 2.97 2.11
N GLY A 256 -8.23 3.97 2.58
CA GLY A 256 -8.83 5.16 3.17
C GLY A 256 -9.70 5.96 2.20
N ALA A 257 -9.28 6.10 0.93
CA ALA A 257 -10.06 6.82 -0.07
C ALA A 257 -11.37 6.10 -0.39
N ALA A 258 -11.32 4.76 -0.43
CA ALA A 258 -12.52 3.93 -0.56
C ALA A 258 -13.47 4.16 0.63
N LEU A 259 -12.98 4.16 1.86
CA LEU A 259 -13.78 4.45 3.07
C LEU A 259 -14.42 5.84 3.00
N ALA A 260 -13.66 6.87 2.62
CA ALA A 260 -14.16 8.24 2.46
C ALA A 260 -15.24 8.34 1.37
N SER A 261 -15.05 7.64 0.24
CA SER A 261 -16.05 7.58 -0.83
C SER A 261 -17.38 6.97 -0.37
N MET A 262 -17.31 6.03 0.58
CA MET A 262 -18.44 5.39 1.24
C MET A 262 -19.03 6.19 2.42
N GLY A 263 -18.53 7.40 2.68
CA GLY A 263 -19.09 8.33 3.68
C GLY A 263 -18.37 8.40 5.01
N ALA A 264 -17.28 7.65 5.20
CA ALA A 264 -16.49 7.75 6.41
C ALA A 264 -15.77 9.10 6.50
N GLU A 265 -15.65 9.64 7.71
CA GLU A 265 -14.77 10.77 8.02
C GLU A 265 -13.35 10.21 8.22
N VAL A 266 -12.49 10.41 7.22
CA VAL A 266 -11.12 9.87 7.24
C VAL A 266 -10.13 10.96 7.60
N MET A 267 -9.55 10.86 8.80
CA MET A 267 -8.43 11.66 9.26
C MET A 267 -7.13 10.91 8.99
N ARG A 268 -6.42 11.32 7.95
CA ARG A 268 -5.07 10.85 7.65
C ARG A 268 -4.07 11.57 8.54
N VAL A 269 -3.30 10.79 9.28
CA VAL A 269 -2.20 11.27 10.11
C VAL A 269 -0.89 10.91 9.42
N ASN A 270 -0.12 11.92 9.05
CA ASN A 270 1.21 11.75 8.47
C ASN A 270 2.21 12.69 9.17
N SER A 271 3.50 12.51 8.91
CA SER A 271 4.53 13.47 9.32
C SER A 271 5.25 14.03 8.09
N SER A 272 5.44 15.34 8.03
CA SER A 272 6.30 16.02 7.05
C SER A 272 7.76 15.55 7.11
N LYS A 273 8.17 14.89 8.21
CA LYS A 273 9.49 14.28 8.38
C LYS A 273 9.60 12.87 7.77
N LEU A 274 8.50 12.26 7.38
CA LEU A 274 8.47 10.92 6.81
C LEU A 274 8.39 10.99 5.28
N LYS A 275 9.24 10.17 4.64
CA LYS A 275 9.18 9.95 3.19
C LYS A 275 7.81 9.39 2.80
N ASP A 276 7.23 9.99 1.79
CA ASP A 276 5.96 9.63 1.19
C ASP A 276 5.97 10.10 -0.28
N TYR A 277 4.93 9.79 -1.04
CA TYR A 277 4.86 10.20 -2.44
C TYR A 277 3.99 11.46 -2.63
N THR A 278 4.59 12.63 -2.41
CA THR A 278 3.88 13.93 -2.35
C THR A 278 3.12 14.28 -3.64
N PRO A 279 3.69 14.08 -4.86
CA PRO A 279 2.95 14.36 -6.10
C PRO A 279 1.66 13.55 -6.27
N VAL A 280 1.55 12.41 -5.58
CA VAL A 280 0.36 11.56 -5.58
C VAL A 280 -0.55 11.83 -4.37
N GLN A 281 -0.10 12.61 -3.38
CA GLN A 281 -0.98 12.99 -2.27
C GLN A 281 -2.24 13.73 -2.76
N PRO A 282 -2.21 14.74 -3.65
CA PRO A 282 -3.45 15.37 -4.09
C PRO A 282 -4.17 14.60 -5.21
N SER A 283 -3.84 13.32 -5.42
CA SER A 283 -4.57 12.42 -6.32
C SER A 283 -5.86 11.88 -5.70
N SER A 284 -6.54 11.03 -6.45
CA SER A 284 -7.66 10.21 -5.98
C SER A 284 -7.39 9.43 -4.68
N LEU A 285 -6.11 9.20 -4.30
CA LEU A 285 -5.74 8.57 -3.03
C LEU A 285 -6.03 9.42 -1.78
N MET A 286 -6.22 10.74 -1.90
CA MET A 286 -6.61 11.60 -0.77
C MET A 286 -7.99 12.23 -0.93
N ALA A 287 -8.71 11.91 -2.00
CA ALA A 287 -10.06 12.42 -2.21
C ALA A 287 -10.97 12.07 -1.01
N GLY A 288 -11.64 13.09 -0.48
CA GLY A 288 -12.57 12.95 0.65
C GLY A 288 -11.93 12.82 2.03
N LYS A 289 -10.60 12.94 2.15
CA LYS A 289 -9.88 12.85 3.42
C LYS A 289 -9.45 14.22 3.95
N THR A 290 -9.29 14.31 5.26
CA THR A 290 -8.57 15.39 5.93
C THR A 290 -7.19 14.88 6.33
N THR A 291 -6.14 15.66 6.12
CA THR A 291 -4.77 15.29 6.54
C THR A 291 -4.30 16.21 7.66
N ILE A 292 -3.68 15.64 8.69
CA ILE A 292 -2.98 16.35 9.75
C ILE A 292 -1.51 15.93 9.79
N ASP A 293 -0.63 16.92 9.90
CA ASP A 293 0.82 16.72 10.11
C ASP A 293 1.08 16.60 11.61
N LEU A 294 1.56 15.44 12.07
CA LEU A 294 1.91 15.15 13.46
C LEU A 294 3.29 14.51 13.54
N ASP A 295 4.14 15.03 14.43
CA ASP A 295 5.41 14.41 14.80
C ASP A 295 5.29 13.69 16.15
N LEU A 296 5.36 12.36 16.15
CA LEU A 296 5.22 11.57 17.38
C LEU A 296 6.42 11.66 18.33
N GLU A 297 7.49 12.37 17.96
CA GLU A 297 8.55 12.77 18.87
C GLU A 297 8.17 14.03 19.69
N ASP A 298 7.16 14.81 19.26
CA ASP A 298 6.59 15.92 20.03
C ASP A 298 5.49 15.38 20.97
N PRO A 299 5.63 15.54 22.30
CA PRO A 299 4.59 15.14 23.25
C PRO A 299 3.21 15.79 23.00
N ALA A 300 3.17 16.99 22.44
CA ALA A 300 1.91 17.66 22.11
C ALA A 300 1.18 16.96 20.96
N ASP A 301 1.90 16.55 19.92
CA ASP A 301 1.36 15.82 18.79
C ASP A 301 1.02 14.37 19.13
N HIS A 302 1.82 13.74 19.99
CA HIS A 302 1.47 12.44 20.60
C HIS A 302 0.11 12.50 21.29
N LYS A 303 -0.12 13.54 22.11
CA LYS A 303 -1.41 13.77 22.77
C LYS A 303 -2.55 14.01 21.77
N LYS A 304 -2.33 14.77 20.69
CA LYS A 304 -3.33 14.97 19.64
C LYS A 304 -3.70 13.65 18.97
N LEU A 305 -2.73 12.79 18.64
CA LEU A 305 -3.02 11.49 18.06
C LEU A 305 -3.82 10.60 19.02
N MET A 306 -3.51 10.64 20.32
CA MET A 306 -4.28 9.91 21.33
C MET A 306 -5.76 10.35 21.35
N GLN A 307 -6.03 11.66 21.25
CA GLN A 307 -7.40 12.19 21.16
C GLN A 307 -8.14 11.75 19.88
N LEU A 308 -7.41 11.58 18.78
CA LEU A 308 -7.98 11.01 17.54
C LEU A 308 -8.30 9.51 17.73
N PHE A 309 -7.40 8.74 18.35
CA PHE A 309 -7.61 7.33 18.66
C PHE A 309 -8.80 7.11 19.58
N GLU A 310 -9.00 7.96 20.59
CA GLU A 310 -10.16 7.94 21.47
C GLU A 310 -11.49 8.03 20.71
N GLN A 311 -11.50 8.73 19.57
CA GLN A 311 -12.72 8.96 18.77
C GLN A 311 -12.84 8.04 17.55
N ALA A 312 -11.81 7.25 17.25
CA ALA A 312 -11.76 6.42 16.05
C ALA A 312 -12.70 5.21 16.16
N ASP A 313 -13.48 4.94 15.11
CA ASP A 313 -14.21 3.68 14.93
C ASP A 313 -13.35 2.66 14.18
N VAL A 314 -12.52 3.15 13.27
CA VAL A 314 -11.55 2.37 12.51
C VAL A 314 -10.17 3.01 12.65
N ILE A 315 -9.16 2.21 12.96
CA ILE A 315 -7.76 2.59 12.87
C ILE A 315 -7.17 1.76 11.73
N LEU A 316 -6.61 2.43 10.73
CA LEU A 316 -5.95 1.82 9.59
C LEU A 316 -4.48 2.19 9.63
N GLN A 317 -3.57 1.23 9.73
CA GLN A 317 -2.13 1.51 9.80
C GLN A 317 -1.31 0.60 8.89
N GLY A 318 -0.23 1.16 8.34
CA GLY A 318 0.67 0.48 7.40
C GLY A 318 2.15 0.61 7.77
N TYR A 319 2.44 0.78 9.07
CA TYR A 319 3.82 0.86 9.56
C TYR A 319 4.35 -0.53 9.88
N ARG A 320 5.68 -0.68 9.84
CA ARG A 320 6.36 -1.93 10.17
C ARG A 320 5.85 -2.50 11.50
N LEU A 321 5.59 -3.80 11.52
CA LEU A 321 5.06 -4.52 12.68
C LEU A 321 5.71 -4.08 14.01
N GLY A 322 4.86 -3.72 14.96
CA GLY A 322 5.24 -3.26 16.30
C GLY A 322 5.78 -1.82 16.38
N SER A 323 5.97 -1.12 15.26
CA SER A 323 6.49 0.26 15.28
C SER A 323 5.54 1.23 15.99
N LEU A 324 4.24 1.15 15.71
CA LEU A 324 3.24 1.98 16.41
C LEU A 324 3.01 1.49 17.84
N SER A 325 3.04 0.18 18.10
CA SER A 325 2.91 -0.36 19.46
C SER A 325 3.98 0.19 20.39
N ARG A 326 5.25 0.25 19.95
CA ARG A 326 6.35 0.86 20.73
C ARG A 326 6.15 2.34 21.03
N ARG A 327 5.29 3.03 20.26
CA ARG A 327 4.93 4.44 20.43
C ARG A 327 3.61 4.63 21.18
N GLY A 328 2.98 3.55 21.63
CA GLY A 328 1.70 3.58 22.36
C GLY A 328 0.44 3.61 21.48
N PHE A 329 0.57 3.30 20.18
CA PHE A 329 -0.53 3.33 19.20
C PHE A 329 -0.79 1.96 18.54
N GLY A 330 -0.53 0.89 19.29
CA GLY A 330 -0.77 -0.50 18.88
C GLY A 330 -2.21 -0.95 19.08
N LEU A 331 -2.48 -2.22 18.78
CA LEU A 331 -3.77 -2.86 19.00
C LEU A 331 -4.20 -2.78 20.47
N GLU A 332 -3.31 -3.01 21.43
CA GLU A 332 -3.65 -2.96 22.85
C GLU A 332 -4.18 -1.58 23.27
N ALA A 333 -3.53 -0.51 22.81
CA ALA A 333 -3.95 0.86 23.09
C ALA A 333 -5.33 1.16 22.48
N ALA A 334 -5.57 0.72 21.23
CA ALA A 334 -6.87 0.86 20.59
C ALA A 334 -7.99 0.14 21.38
N LEU A 335 -7.73 -1.08 21.86
CA LEU A 335 -8.68 -1.84 22.66
C LEU A 335 -8.95 -1.20 24.03
N GLU A 336 -7.92 -0.67 24.68
CA GLU A 336 -8.05 0.04 25.95
C GLU A 336 -8.94 1.28 25.80
N LEU A 337 -8.70 2.10 24.78
CA LEU A 337 -9.48 3.30 24.51
C LEU A 337 -10.92 2.98 24.10
N ALA A 338 -11.13 1.96 23.26
CA ALA A 338 -12.45 1.47 22.90
C ALA A 338 -13.25 1.03 24.15
N SER A 339 -12.59 0.33 25.07
CA SER A 339 -13.17 -0.10 26.35
C SER A 339 -13.55 1.09 27.23
N LYS A 340 -12.66 2.09 27.36
CA LYS A 340 -12.94 3.33 28.11
C LYS A 340 -14.11 4.13 27.53
N ARG A 341 -14.21 4.17 26.20
CA ARG A 341 -15.31 4.83 25.48
C ARG A 341 -16.63 4.06 25.56
N GLY A 342 -16.60 2.76 25.85
CA GLY A 342 -17.77 1.89 25.79
C GLY A 342 -18.28 1.62 24.36
N LYS A 343 -17.42 1.80 23.35
CA LYS A 343 -17.76 1.58 21.93
C LYS A 343 -16.59 0.89 21.23
N GLY A 344 -16.89 -0.22 20.56
CA GLY A 344 -15.91 -1.05 19.87
C GLY A 344 -15.08 -0.32 18.81
N VAL A 345 -14.01 -0.98 18.35
CA VAL A 345 -13.09 -0.46 17.35
C VAL A 345 -12.68 -1.56 16.37
N VAL A 346 -12.46 -1.18 15.12
CA VAL A 346 -11.81 -2.00 14.10
C VAL A 346 -10.37 -1.53 13.92
N TYR A 347 -9.41 -2.41 14.12
CA TYR A 347 -7.98 -2.13 13.92
C TYR A 347 -7.48 -2.93 12.71
N VAL A 348 -7.09 -2.22 11.66
CA VAL A 348 -6.60 -2.77 10.40
C VAL A 348 -5.09 -2.58 10.35
N ASP A 349 -4.38 -3.70 10.27
CA ASP A 349 -2.94 -3.78 10.10
C ASP A 349 -2.63 -4.20 8.65
N GLU A 350 -2.15 -3.24 7.86
CA GLU A 350 -1.67 -3.45 6.50
C GLU A 350 -0.17 -3.69 6.52
N ASN A 351 0.25 -4.94 6.27
CA ASN A 351 1.66 -5.29 6.16
C ASN A 351 1.94 -5.94 4.81
N LEU A 352 3.16 -5.71 4.30
CA LEU A 352 3.68 -6.31 3.05
C LEU A 352 3.64 -7.85 2.99
N ALA A 353 3.42 -8.52 4.12
CA ALA A 353 3.24 -9.97 4.17
C ALA A 353 1.74 -10.37 4.23
N LEU A 354 0.89 -9.61 4.93
CA LEU A 354 -0.50 -10.00 5.21
C LEU A 354 -1.32 -8.76 5.61
N MET A 355 -2.59 -8.70 5.18
CA MET A 355 -3.57 -7.76 5.73
C MET A 355 -4.36 -8.43 6.85
N VAL A 356 -4.31 -7.87 8.07
CA VAL A 356 -5.01 -8.38 9.25
C VAL A 356 -6.02 -7.35 9.74
N ILE A 357 -7.30 -7.72 9.74
CA ILE A 357 -8.39 -6.94 10.29
C ILE A 357 -8.74 -7.49 11.66
N THR A 358 -8.80 -6.62 12.65
CA THR A 358 -9.05 -7.00 14.04
C THR A 358 -10.25 -6.23 14.58
N GLN A 359 -11.16 -6.90 15.29
CA GLN A 359 -12.36 -6.25 15.83
C GLN A 359 -12.55 -6.63 17.31
N SER A 360 -12.97 -5.68 18.13
CA SER A 360 -13.33 -5.93 19.54
C SER A 360 -14.62 -6.75 19.66
N ASP A 361 -14.74 -7.58 20.69
CA ASP A 361 -15.89 -8.47 20.91
C ASP A 361 -17.25 -7.73 20.87
N LEU A 362 -18.09 -8.11 19.90
CA LEU A 362 -19.50 -7.71 19.79
C LEU A 362 -20.33 -8.92 20.22
N GLY A 363 -20.94 -8.86 21.41
CA GLY A 363 -21.82 -9.91 21.87
C GLY A 363 -23.06 -10.02 20.99
N GLY A 364 -23.14 -11.06 20.15
CA GLY A 364 -24.33 -11.36 19.37
C GLY A 364 -24.19 -12.58 18.46
N SER A 365 -24.84 -13.68 18.82
CA SER A 365 -25.14 -14.79 17.91
C SER A 365 -26.14 -14.34 16.85
N ARG A 366 -25.79 -14.46 15.56
CA ARG A 366 -26.64 -15.01 14.49
C ARG A 366 -25.86 -15.16 13.19
#